data_AF-A0A7L9ADA4-F1
#
_entry.id   AF-A0A7L9ADA4-F1
#
_cell.length_a   1.000
_cell.length_b   1.000
_cell.length_c   1.000
_cell.angle_alpha   90.00
_cell.angle_beta   90.00
_cell.angle_gamma   90.00
#
_symmetry.space_group_name_H-M   'P 1'
#
loop_
_entity.id
_entity.type
_entity.pdbx_description
1 polymer ?
#
loop_
_entity_poly.entity_id
_entity_poly.type
_entity_poly.pdbx_seq_one_letter_code
_entity_poly.pdbx_strand_id
1 'polypeptide(L)'
;NGAEWEIGLPAKSGQASSKAIIKYNKRLMNCDFTEEDVNYVENASSCRIQNNDKLVYEFQTSETKLYSNPDNIATKIYSKLYTIASHSVQNEGDLKLVLTAPLHWSSASRERLVKCAELAGFDVLQVISEPAAALLAYNIDDSPDDINVLVYRLRGSTCDASIIKVSGGFMSIQKNIFRSDLGGQCLTKDLADYVAQEFRQKWKLDS
;
A
#
# COMPACT_ATOMS: atom_id res chain seq x y z
N ASN A 1 -1.69 -16.28 -23.06
CA ASN A 1 -1.13 -17.31 -22.16
C ASN A 1 -1.24 -16.80 -20.73
N GLY A 2 -2.46 -16.89 -20.19
CA GLY A 2 -2.86 -16.18 -18.97
C GLY A 2 -2.60 -17.03 -17.74
N ALA A 3 -1.52 -16.73 -17.01
CA ALA A 3 -1.48 -17.08 -15.60
C ALA A 3 -2.65 -16.32 -14.93
N GLU A 4 -3.56 -17.06 -14.29
CA GLU A 4 -4.71 -16.47 -13.60
C GLU A 4 -4.21 -15.75 -12.34
N TRP A 5 -4.43 -14.43 -12.26
CA TRP A 5 -4.01 -13.61 -11.13
C TRP A 5 -5.16 -13.47 -10.15
N GLU A 6 -4.97 -13.96 -8.93
CA GLU A 6 -5.87 -13.66 -7.82
C GLU A 6 -5.48 -12.32 -7.20
N ILE A 7 -6.48 -11.47 -6.91
CA ILE A 7 -6.27 -10.12 -6.37
C ILE A 7 -7.22 -9.90 -5.21
N GLY A 8 -6.71 -9.36 -4.10
CA GLY A 8 -7.50 -9.06 -2.91
C GLY A 8 -7.61 -10.25 -1.95
N LEU A 9 -8.82 -10.48 -1.41
CA LEU A 9 -9.06 -11.53 -0.42
C LEU A 9 -8.66 -12.93 -0.90
N PRO A 10 -8.97 -13.38 -2.14
CA PRO A 10 -8.56 -14.71 -2.61
C PRO A 10 -7.04 -14.94 -2.54
N ALA A 11 -6.26 -13.94 -2.95
CA ALA A 11 -4.80 -13.99 -2.88
C ALA A 11 -4.27 -13.97 -1.44
N LYS A 12 -4.95 -13.24 -0.53
CA LYS A 12 -4.57 -13.17 0.88
C LYS A 12 -4.89 -14.48 1.64
N SER A 13 -6.01 -15.13 1.31
CA SER A 13 -6.45 -16.37 1.94
C SER A 13 -5.85 -17.63 1.33
N GLY A 14 -5.16 -17.51 0.18
CA GLY A 14 -4.54 -18.64 -0.51
C GLY A 14 -3.60 -19.41 0.42
N GLN A 15 -3.74 -20.74 0.44
CA GLN A 15 -2.79 -21.59 1.16
C GLN A 15 -1.41 -21.50 0.47
N ALA A 16 -0.37 -21.28 1.26
CA ALA A 16 0.99 -21.01 0.80
C ALA A 16 1.66 -22.19 0.05
N SER A 17 1.06 -23.38 0.03
CA SER A 17 1.70 -24.60 -0.47
C SER A 17 1.83 -24.69 -1.99
N SER A 18 1.16 -23.85 -2.78
CA SER A 18 1.28 -23.88 -4.26
C SER A 18 1.24 -22.53 -4.98
N LYS A 19 1.08 -21.40 -4.27
CA LYS A 19 0.94 -20.07 -4.88
C LYS A 19 1.95 -19.07 -4.35
N ALA A 20 2.57 -18.32 -5.26
CA ALA A 20 3.38 -17.15 -4.92
C ALA A 20 2.47 -15.95 -4.61
N ILE A 21 2.70 -15.31 -3.46
CA ILE A 21 1.88 -14.23 -2.92
C ILE A 21 2.76 -12.99 -2.78
N ILE A 22 2.39 -11.89 -3.43
CA ILE A 22 3.04 -10.60 -3.28
C ILE A 22 2.30 -9.76 -2.25
N LYS A 23 3.03 -9.21 -1.28
CA LYS A 23 2.51 -8.25 -0.31
C LYS A 23 3.32 -6.96 -0.38
N TYR A 24 2.76 -5.87 0.14
CA TYR A 24 3.48 -4.59 0.31
C TYR A 24 4.09 -3.97 -0.96
N ASN A 25 3.56 -4.30 -2.15
CA ASN A 25 4.03 -3.78 -3.45
C ASN A 25 4.18 -2.25 -3.50
N LYS A 26 3.32 -1.51 -2.79
CA LYS A 26 3.37 -0.04 -2.71
C LYS A 26 4.74 0.48 -2.24
N ARG A 27 5.49 -0.25 -1.41
CA ARG A 27 6.86 0.14 -1.02
C ARG A 27 7.79 0.22 -2.23
N LEU A 28 7.72 -0.75 -3.14
CA LEU A 28 8.54 -0.82 -4.35
C LEU A 28 8.04 0.05 -5.51
N MET A 29 6.90 0.72 -5.32
CA MET A 29 6.40 1.77 -6.22
C MET A 29 7.04 3.13 -5.95
N ASN A 30 7.56 3.36 -4.74
CA ASN A 30 8.33 4.56 -4.44
C ASN A 30 9.66 4.49 -5.21
N CYS A 31 9.97 5.46 -6.06
CA CYS A 31 11.24 5.50 -6.80
C CYS A 31 12.45 5.63 -5.86
N ASP A 32 12.24 6.12 -4.65
CA ASP A 32 13.26 6.31 -3.61
C ASP A 32 13.31 5.13 -2.60
N PHE A 33 12.95 3.92 -3.03
CA PHE A 33 12.96 2.72 -2.17
C PHE A 33 14.40 2.33 -1.77
N THR A 34 14.53 1.67 -0.62
CA THR A 34 15.82 1.20 -0.10
C THR A 34 15.97 -0.33 -0.22
N GLU A 35 17.18 -0.84 0.00
CA GLU A 35 17.40 -2.29 0.10
C GLU A 35 16.62 -2.90 1.29
N GLU A 36 16.45 -2.14 2.38
CA GLU A 36 15.58 -2.55 3.49
C GLU A 36 14.13 -2.74 3.05
N ASP A 37 13.61 -1.88 2.16
CA ASP A 37 12.27 -2.04 1.61
C ASP A 37 12.16 -3.29 0.73
N VAL A 38 13.19 -3.61 -0.07
CA VAL A 38 13.23 -4.84 -0.88
C VAL A 38 13.22 -6.06 0.03
N ASN A 39 14.10 -6.10 1.04
CA ASN A 39 14.18 -7.19 2.01
C ASN A 39 12.87 -7.35 2.80
N TYR A 40 12.24 -6.25 3.19
CA TYR A 40 10.95 -6.28 3.87
C TYR A 40 9.87 -6.91 2.98
N VAL A 41 9.80 -6.51 1.71
CA VAL A 41 8.79 -7.00 0.77
C VAL A 41 9.04 -8.47 0.42
N GLU A 42 10.30 -8.89 0.24
CA GLU A 42 10.66 -10.28 -0.01
C GLU A 42 10.31 -11.18 1.17
N ASN A 43 10.70 -10.81 2.40
CA ASN A 43 10.39 -11.58 3.61
C ASN A 43 8.88 -11.70 3.90
N ALA A 44 8.10 -10.71 3.52
CA ALA A 44 6.65 -10.71 3.73
C ALA A 44 5.87 -11.46 2.62
N SER A 45 6.49 -11.59 1.45
CA SER A 45 5.93 -12.25 0.27
C SER A 45 6.39 -13.70 0.20
N SER A 46 5.75 -14.52 -0.64
CA SER A 46 6.20 -15.90 -0.93
C SER A 46 6.82 -16.00 -2.33
N CYS A 47 7.44 -14.92 -2.80
CA CYS A 47 8.13 -14.85 -4.08
C CYS A 47 9.50 -14.19 -3.90
N ARG A 48 10.45 -14.60 -4.73
CA ARG A 48 11.79 -14.00 -4.77
C ARG A 48 11.74 -12.65 -5.48
N ILE A 49 12.58 -11.71 -5.06
CA ILE A 49 12.77 -10.42 -5.73
C ILE A 49 14.18 -10.35 -6.29
N GLN A 50 14.30 -9.96 -7.56
CA GLN A 50 15.59 -9.66 -8.19
C GLN A 50 15.71 -8.15 -8.36
N ASN A 51 16.89 -7.59 -8.06
CA ASN A 51 17.16 -6.15 -8.13
C ASN A 51 18.55 -5.81 -8.71
N ASN A 52 19.09 -6.65 -9.61
CA ASN A 52 20.43 -6.42 -10.16
C ASN A 52 20.42 -5.41 -11.33
N ASP A 53 19.41 -5.50 -12.21
CA ASP A 53 19.23 -4.58 -13.35
C ASP A 53 17.82 -3.97 -13.39
N LYS A 54 16.81 -4.80 -13.08
CA LYS A 54 15.40 -4.39 -13.01
C LYS A 54 14.77 -5.05 -11.80
N LEU A 55 13.97 -4.27 -11.08
CA LEU A 55 13.22 -4.77 -9.94
C LEU A 55 12.06 -5.65 -10.41
N VAL A 56 12.17 -6.95 -10.20
CA VAL A 56 11.17 -7.93 -10.62
C VAL A 56 10.88 -8.95 -9.53
N TYR A 57 9.61 -9.30 -9.41
CA TYR A 57 9.14 -10.48 -8.71
C TYR A 57 9.32 -11.71 -9.62
N GLU A 58 9.96 -12.74 -9.09
CA GLU A 58 10.14 -14.04 -9.75
C GLU A 58 9.16 -15.05 -9.14
N PHE A 59 8.40 -15.72 -10.02
CA PHE A 59 7.45 -16.76 -9.65
C PHE A 59 7.89 -18.09 -10.27
N GLN A 60 8.00 -19.11 -9.43
CA GLN A 60 8.24 -20.47 -9.89
C GLN A 60 6.88 -21.12 -10.20
N THR A 61 6.68 -21.57 -11.44
CA THR A 61 5.59 -22.48 -11.79
C THR A 61 6.14 -23.89 -12.01
N SER A 62 5.25 -24.87 -12.21
CA SER A 62 5.62 -26.24 -12.55
C SER A 62 6.35 -26.36 -13.89
N GLU A 63 6.18 -25.38 -14.78
CA GLU A 63 6.67 -25.43 -16.16
C GLU A 63 7.75 -24.37 -16.45
N THR A 64 7.67 -23.18 -15.82
CA THR A 64 8.56 -22.06 -16.14
C THR A 64 8.70 -21.06 -15.00
N LYS A 65 9.62 -20.10 -15.18
CA LYS A 65 9.70 -18.91 -14.34
C LYS A 65 8.92 -17.77 -14.99
N LEU A 66 8.06 -17.14 -14.20
CA LEU A 66 7.36 -15.93 -14.59
C LEU A 66 8.00 -14.73 -13.88
N TYR A 67 7.92 -13.57 -14.52
CA TYR A 67 8.43 -12.31 -13.97
C TYR A 67 7.36 -11.23 -14.06
N SER A 68 7.29 -10.39 -13.03
CA SER A 68 6.47 -9.18 -13.03
C SER A 68 7.19 -8.08 -12.28
N ASN A 69 7.03 -6.83 -12.69
CA ASN A 69 7.55 -5.69 -11.96
C ASN A 69 6.47 -5.08 -11.04
N PRO A 70 6.84 -4.18 -10.09
CA PRO A 70 5.88 -3.55 -9.20
C PRO A 70 4.75 -2.78 -9.91
N ASP A 71 5.02 -2.20 -11.08
CA ASP A 71 4.05 -1.42 -11.85
C ASP A 71 2.92 -2.29 -12.36
N ASN A 72 3.27 -3.43 -12.95
CA ASN A 72 2.30 -4.39 -13.43
C ASN A 72 1.47 -4.97 -12.27
N ILE A 73 2.07 -5.16 -11.09
CA ILE A 73 1.31 -5.56 -9.89
C ILE A 73 0.35 -4.46 -9.45
N ALA A 74 0.79 -3.19 -9.44
CA ALA A 74 -0.08 -2.06 -9.13
C ALA A 74 -1.22 -1.90 -10.15
N THR A 75 -0.93 -1.98 -11.44
CA THR A 75 -1.93 -1.94 -12.52
C THR A 75 -2.96 -3.05 -12.35
N LYS A 76 -2.54 -4.30 -12.04
CA LYS A 76 -3.48 -5.39 -11.75
C LYS A 76 -4.41 -5.07 -10.59
N ILE A 77 -3.87 -4.53 -9.50
CA ILE A 77 -4.68 -4.08 -8.34
C ILE A 77 -5.68 -3.01 -8.79
N TYR A 78 -5.25 -2.02 -9.57
CA TYR A 78 -6.16 -1.00 -10.11
C TYR A 78 -7.19 -1.58 -11.07
N SER A 79 -6.85 -2.54 -11.93
CA SER A 79 -7.82 -3.20 -12.82
C SER A 79 -8.92 -3.90 -12.02
N LYS A 80 -8.56 -4.55 -10.90
CA LYS A 80 -9.56 -5.15 -10.00
C LYS A 80 -10.47 -4.09 -9.37
N LEU A 81 -9.91 -2.95 -8.94
CA LEU A 81 -10.68 -1.83 -8.40
C LEU A 81 -11.59 -1.21 -9.48
N TYR A 82 -11.11 -1.06 -10.71
CA TYR A 82 -11.87 -0.58 -11.85
C TYR A 82 -13.08 -1.48 -12.09
N THR A 83 -12.86 -2.81 -12.15
CA THR A 83 -13.96 -3.78 -12.28
C THR A 83 -14.97 -3.64 -11.15
N ILE A 84 -14.53 -3.52 -9.90
CA ILE A 84 -15.46 -3.36 -8.76
C ILE A 84 -16.26 -2.07 -8.91
N ALA A 85 -15.61 -0.96 -9.26
CA ALA A 85 -16.25 0.33 -9.42
C ALA A 85 -17.24 0.34 -10.59
N SER A 86 -16.85 -0.18 -11.77
CA SER A 86 -17.69 -0.19 -12.98
C SER A 86 -18.99 -0.96 -12.77
N HIS A 87 -18.93 -2.11 -12.10
CA HIS A 87 -20.12 -2.87 -11.72
C HIS A 87 -21.00 -2.11 -10.73
N SER A 88 -20.40 -1.36 -9.80
CA SER A 88 -21.15 -0.61 -8.78
C SER A 88 -21.87 0.60 -9.37
N VAL A 89 -21.28 1.28 -10.36
CA VAL A 89 -21.88 2.46 -11.01
C VAL A 89 -22.68 2.13 -12.27
N GLN A 90 -22.75 0.86 -12.67
CA GLN A 90 -23.41 0.38 -13.89
C GLN A 90 -22.95 1.14 -15.16
N ASN A 91 -21.65 1.47 -15.22
CA ASN A 91 -21.06 2.22 -16.32
C ASN A 91 -19.71 1.57 -16.70
N GLU A 92 -19.50 1.37 -18.00
CA GLU A 92 -18.26 0.81 -18.56
C GLU A 92 -17.32 1.88 -19.14
N GLY A 93 -17.73 3.16 -19.15
CA GLY A 93 -16.92 4.28 -19.61
C GLY A 93 -15.85 4.74 -18.62
N ASP A 94 -15.05 5.73 -19.03
CA ASP A 94 -13.90 6.26 -18.28
C ASP A 94 -14.28 6.69 -16.86
N LEU A 95 -13.94 5.85 -15.89
CA LEU A 95 -14.20 6.13 -14.48
C LEU A 95 -13.20 7.16 -13.98
N LYS A 96 -13.73 8.31 -13.57
CA LYS A 96 -12.92 9.38 -12.98
C LYS A 96 -12.41 8.97 -11.60
N LEU A 97 -11.14 9.25 -11.34
CA LEU A 97 -10.45 8.84 -10.11
C LEU A 97 -9.66 9.99 -9.49
N VAL A 98 -9.85 10.20 -8.19
CA VAL A 98 -8.91 10.95 -7.35
C VAL A 98 -8.06 9.94 -6.58
N LEU A 99 -6.74 10.02 -6.74
CA LEU A 99 -5.79 9.12 -6.11
C LEU A 99 -5.21 9.73 -4.83
N THR A 100 -4.96 8.87 -3.84
CA THR A 100 -4.18 9.25 -2.65
C THR A 100 -2.75 8.71 -2.74
N ALA A 101 -1.76 9.57 -2.47
CA ALA A 101 -0.36 9.18 -2.41
C ALA A 101 0.28 9.57 -1.07
N PRO A 102 1.27 8.80 -0.57
CA PRO A 102 2.03 9.18 0.61
C PRO A 102 2.72 10.53 0.40
N LEU A 103 2.73 11.34 1.45
CA LEU A 103 3.24 12.70 1.35
C LEU A 103 4.73 12.77 0.99
N HIS A 104 5.53 11.84 1.52
CA HIS A 104 6.97 11.75 1.29
C HIS A 104 7.35 11.23 -0.11
N TRP A 105 6.38 10.81 -0.94
CA TRP A 105 6.68 10.37 -2.30
C TRP A 105 7.05 11.54 -3.21
N SER A 106 8.11 11.33 -3.98
CA SER A 106 8.53 12.19 -5.09
C SER A 106 7.49 12.27 -6.20
N SER A 107 7.55 13.33 -7.02
CA SER A 107 6.65 13.50 -8.18
C SER A 107 6.71 12.31 -9.13
N ALA A 108 7.91 11.78 -9.39
CA ALA A 108 8.10 10.60 -10.23
C ALA A 108 7.34 9.36 -9.69
N SER A 109 7.37 9.15 -8.37
CA SER A 109 6.63 8.04 -7.73
C SER A 109 5.12 8.21 -7.87
N ARG A 110 4.62 9.46 -7.80
CA ARG A 110 3.20 9.77 -7.98
C ARG A 110 2.77 9.59 -9.43
N GLU A 111 3.54 10.08 -10.39
CA GLU A 111 3.29 9.88 -11.82
C GLU A 111 3.29 8.40 -12.21
N ARG A 112 4.22 7.62 -11.64
CA ARG A 112 4.26 6.16 -11.81
C ARG A 112 2.98 5.50 -11.31
N LEU A 113 2.44 5.94 -10.17
CA LEU A 113 1.17 5.44 -9.63
C LEU A 113 -0.03 5.84 -10.50
N VAL A 114 -0.06 7.08 -10.99
CA VAL A 114 -1.08 7.59 -11.92
C VAL A 114 -1.13 6.72 -13.17
N LYS A 115 0.03 6.51 -13.80
CA LYS A 115 0.16 5.67 -14.99
C LYS A 115 -0.36 4.25 -14.76
N CYS A 116 -0.11 3.66 -13.59
CA CYS A 116 -0.65 2.33 -13.27
C CYS A 116 -2.18 2.31 -13.21
N ALA A 117 -2.82 3.38 -12.70
CA ALA A 117 -4.27 3.51 -12.64
C ALA A 117 -4.88 3.81 -14.02
N GLU A 118 -4.24 4.67 -14.82
CA GLU A 118 -4.66 4.96 -16.20
C GLU A 118 -4.59 3.72 -17.09
N LEU A 119 -3.51 2.94 -16.98
CA LEU A 119 -3.39 1.65 -17.67
C LEU A 119 -4.46 0.63 -17.26
N ALA A 120 -5.11 0.83 -16.11
CA ALA A 120 -6.22 0.02 -15.66
C ALA A 120 -7.60 0.53 -16.13
N GLY A 121 -7.66 1.68 -16.81
CA GLY A 121 -8.88 2.27 -17.38
C GLY A 121 -9.42 3.50 -16.63
N PHE A 122 -8.79 3.96 -15.55
CA PHE A 122 -9.25 5.15 -14.84
C PHE A 122 -8.82 6.46 -15.53
N ASP A 123 -9.69 7.46 -15.52
CA ASP A 123 -9.37 8.86 -15.82
C ASP A 123 -8.92 9.55 -14.52
N VAL A 124 -7.61 9.68 -14.31
CA VAL A 124 -7.08 10.22 -13.05
C VAL A 124 -7.12 11.75 -13.07
N LEU A 125 -8.04 12.32 -12.30
CA LEU A 125 -8.25 13.77 -12.23
C LEU A 125 -7.19 14.48 -11.40
N GLN A 126 -6.83 13.88 -10.26
CA GLN A 126 -5.95 14.51 -9.28
C GLN A 126 -5.31 13.47 -8.37
N VAL A 127 -4.05 13.73 -7.98
CA VAL A 127 -3.39 13.05 -6.87
C VAL A 127 -3.39 14.00 -5.67
N ILE A 128 -4.06 13.60 -4.59
CA ILE A 128 -4.01 14.31 -3.31
C ILE A 128 -3.12 13.57 -2.33
N SER A 129 -2.53 14.32 -1.40
CA SER A 129 -1.80 13.70 -0.31
C SER A 129 -2.78 12.95 0.61
N GLU A 130 -2.38 11.78 1.09
CA GLU A 130 -3.20 11.03 2.05
C GLU A 130 -3.68 11.89 3.25
N PRO A 131 -2.90 12.85 3.84
CA PRO A 131 -3.42 13.59 4.98
C PRO A 131 -4.44 14.65 4.57
N ALA A 132 -4.29 15.29 3.40
CA ALA A 132 -5.32 16.15 2.84
C ALA A 132 -6.63 15.39 2.57
N ALA A 133 -6.54 14.15 2.08
CA ALA A 133 -7.71 13.29 1.92
C ALA A 133 -8.44 13.03 3.24
N ALA A 134 -7.71 12.90 4.35
CA ALA A 134 -8.30 12.79 5.68
C ALA A 134 -9.02 14.09 6.08
N LEU A 135 -8.38 15.26 5.93
CA LEU A 135 -9.03 16.55 6.23
C LEU A 135 -10.35 16.74 5.47
N LEU A 136 -10.36 16.43 4.16
CA LEU A 136 -11.55 16.45 3.32
C LEU A 136 -12.64 15.50 3.83
N ALA A 137 -12.28 14.29 4.26
CA ALA A 137 -13.23 13.31 4.77
C ALA A 137 -13.91 13.75 6.09
N TYR A 138 -13.28 14.64 6.85
CA TYR A 138 -13.83 15.22 8.08
C TYR A 138 -14.43 16.62 7.88
N ASN A 139 -14.51 17.12 6.63
CA ASN A 139 -14.94 18.48 6.28
C ASN A 139 -14.20 19.57 7.08
N ILE A 140 -12.91 19.35 7.35
CA ILE A 140 -12.08 20.29 8.12
C ILE A 140 -11.53 21.39 7.21
N ASP A 141 -11.45 21.15 5.91
CA ASP A 141 -11.01 22.12 4.90
C ASP A 141 -11.92 23.35 4.82
N ASP A 142 -13.21 23.19 5.08
CA ASP A 142 -14.21 24.28 5.12
C ASP A 142 -14.26 25.03 6.46
N SER A 143 -13.30 24.82 7.36
CA SER A 143 -13.28 25.53 8.65
C SER A 143 -13.19 27.05 8.44
N PRO A 144 -14.09 27.85 9.06
CA PRO A 144 -14.05 29.30 8.96
C PRO A 144 -12.88 29.91 9.76
N ASP A 145 -12.31 29.14 10.70
CA ASP A 145 -11.23 29.57 11.57
C ASP A 145 -9.87 29.08 11.06
N ASP A 146 -8.82 29.86 11.34
CA ASP A 146 -7.43 29.42 11.17
C ASP A 146 -7.10 28.35 12.23
N ILE A 147 -7.00 27.09 11.80
CA ILE A 147 -6.76 25.96 12.69
C ILE A 147 -5.49 25.19 12.34
N ASN A 148 -4.88 24.58 13.36
CA ASN A 148 -3.80 23.63 13.19
C ASN A 148 -4.30 22.23 13.50
N VAL A 149 -4.14 21.31 12.56
CA VAL A 149 -4.66 19.96 12.61
C VAL A 149 -3.49 18.98 12.62
N LEU A 150 -3.50 18.06 13.60
CA LEU A 150 -2.62 16.89 13.58
C LEU A 150 -3.37 15.73 12.93
N VAL A 151 -2.90 15.31 11.76
CA VAL A 151 -3.33 14.05 11.15
C VAL A 151 -2.34 12.97 11.57
N TYR A 152 -2.79 12.06 12.45
CA TYR A 152 -2.03 10.88 12.88
C TYR A 152 -2.61 9.62 12.23
N ARG A 153 -1.79 8.89 11.48
CA ARG A 153 -2.18 7.64 10.84
C ARG A 153 -1.28 6.49 11.27
N LEU A 154 -1.89 5.52 11.94
CA LEU A 154 -1.25 4.24 12.26
C LEU A 154 -1.80 3.17 11.30
N ARG A 155 -0.98 2.70 10.37
CA ARG A 155 -1.34 1.67 9.39
C ARG A 155 -0.81 0.31 9.85
N GLY A 156 -1.09 -0.73 9.06
CA GLY A 156 -0.61 -2.09 9.35
C GLY A 156 0.92 -2.18 9.45
N SER A 157 1.65 -1.44 8.60
CA SER A 157 3.11 -1.54 8.53
C SER A 157 3.89 -0.23 8.59
N THR A 158 3.20 0.90 8.60
CA THR A 158 3.82 2.22 8.63
C THR A 158 2.99 3.15 9.50
N CYS A 159 3.62 4.22 9.96
CA CYS A 159 2.98 5.27 10.71
C CYS A 159 3.39 6.61 10.13
N ASP A 160 2.47 7.56 10.12
CA ASP A 160 2.76 8.93 9.73
C ASP A 160 1.99 9.94 10.58
N ALA A 161 2.62 11.08 10.83
CA ALA A 161 2.06 12.18 11.59
C ALA A 161 2.33 13.48 10.82
N SER A 162 1.27 14.25 10.52
CA SER A 162 1.37 15.50 9.78
C SER A 162 0.69 16.63 10.53
N ILE A 163 1.39 17.74 10.71
CA ILE A 163 0.79 19.00 11.18
C ILE A 163 0.41 19.82 9.94
N ILE A 164 -0.86 20.17 9.85
CA ILE A 164 -1.44 20.89 8.71
C ILE A 164 -2.12 22.14 9.24
N LYS A 165 -1.75 23.30 8.70
CA LYS A 165 -2.48 24.55 8.92
C LYS A 165 -3.59 24.64 7.88
N VAL A 166 -4.82 24.89 8.34
CA VAL A 166 -5.98 25.18 7.49
C VAL A 166 -6.36 26.63 7.70
N SER A 167 -6.50 27.38 6.61
CA SER A 167 -6.82 28.81 6.64
C SER A 167 -7.58 29.19 5.37
N GLY A 168 -8.84 29.61 5.51
CA GLY A 168 -9.67 30.05 4.38
C GLY A 168 -9.76 29.04 3.23
N GLY A 169 -9.93 27.75 3.53
CA GLY A 169 -9.97 26.68 2.52
C GLY A 169 -8.60 26.19 2.04
N PHE A 170 -7.50 26.85 2.40
CA PHE A 170 -6.16 26.44 2.02
C PHE A 170 -5.53 25.54 3.07
N MET A 171 -5.04 24.37 2.63
CA MET A 171 -4.30 23.42 3.46
C MET A 171 -2.80 23.54 3.20
N SER A 172 -2.03 23.86 4.24
CA SER A 172 -0.57 23.95 4.17
C SER A 172 0.09 23.00 5.17
N ILE A 173 0.89 22.07 4.66
CA ILE A 173 1.63 21.11 5.48
C ILE A 173 2.81 21.81 6.13
N GLN A 174 2.83 21.84 7.46
CA GLN A 174 3.88 22.47 8.24
C GLN A 174 5.01 21.50 8.54
N LYS A 175 4.66 20.27 8.90
CA LYS A 175 5.64 19.23 9.22
C LYS A 175 5.03 17.85 9.00
N ASN A 176 5.86 16.91 8.55
CA ASN A 176 5.49 15.51 8.46
C ASN A 176 6.61 14.65 9.04
N ILE A 177 6.22 13.59 9.75
CA ILE A 177 7.11 12.52 10.16
C ILE A 177 6.52 11.22 9.62
N PHE A 178 7.37 10.41 8.99
CA PHE A 178 7.03 9.09 8.49
C PHE A 178 7.94 8.04 9.16
N ARG A 179 7.33 6.94 9.59
CA ARG A 179 8.01 5.78 10.17
C ARG A 179 7.63 4.54 9.36
N SER A 180 8.59 3.99 8.64
CA SER A 180 8.43 2.77 7.84
C SER A 180 8.49 1.49 8.67
N ASP A 181 8.93 1.59 9.93
CA ASP A 181 9.22 0.49 10.85
C ASP A 181 8.18 0.35 11.97
N LEU A 182 7.24 1.29 12.08
CA LEU A 182 6.20 1.32 13.10
C LEU A 182 4.81 1.09 12.49
N GLY A 183 4.08 0.09 12.95
CA GLY A 183 2.71 -0.18 12.49
C GLY A 183 1.99 -1.21 13.35
N GLY A 184 0.75 -1.55 12.99
CA GLY A 184 -0.06 -2.56 13.69
C GLY A 184 0.58 -3.95 13.79
N GLN A 185 1.51 -4.29 12.89
CA GLN A 185 2.31 -5.51 12.99
C GLN A 185 3.20 -5.58 14.23
N CYS A 186 3.66 -4.44 14.76
CA CYS A 186 4.45 -4.39 15.99
C CYS A 186 3.59 -4.81 17.17
N LEU A 187 2.38 -4.24 17.29
CA LEU A 187 1.39 -4.63 18.29
C LEU A 187 1.00 -6.11 18.16
N THR A 188 0.83 -6.58 16.92
CA THR A 188 0.51 -8.00 16.66
C THR A 188 1.63 -8.91 17.12
N LYS A 189 2.89 -8.54 16.86
CA LYS A 189 4.07 -9.27 17.31
C LYS A 189 4.16 -9.29 18.83
N ASP A 190 4.06 -8.14 19.48
CA ASP A 190 4.14 -8.03 20.94
C ASP A 190 3.07 -8.89 21.63
N LEU A 191 1.84 -8.88 21.09
CA LEU A 191 0.77 -9.73 21.58
C LEU A 191 1.04 -11.23 21.34
N ALA A 192 1.55 -11.59 20.16
CA ALA A 192 1.89 -12.98 19.85
C ALA A 192 3.02 -13.50 20.76
N ASP A 193 4.05 -12.69 21.00
CA ASP A 193 5.18 -13.03 21.87
C ASP A 193 4.71 -13.20 23.32
N TYR A 194 3.83 -12.31 23.80
CA TYR A 194 3.18 -12.43 25.11
C TYR A 194 2.37 -13.73 25.23
N VAL A 195 1.49 -14.02 24.27
CA VAL A 195 0.67 -15.24 24.29
C VAL A 195 1.54 -16.50 24.22
N ALA A 196 2.60 -16.49 23.41
CA ALA A 196 3.54 -17.60 23.32
C ALA A 196 4.30 -17.82 24.64
N GLN A 197 4.67 -16.74 25.34
CA GLN A 197 5.30 -16.80 26.65
C GLN A 197 4.35 -17.38 27.72
N GLU A 198 3.12 -16.88 27.81
CA GLU A 198 2.10 -17.39 28.73
C GLU A 198 1.81 -18.88 28.48
N PHE A 199 1.75 -19.29 27.21
CA PHE A 199 1.56 -20.69 26.85
C PHE A 199 2.70 -21.58 27.33
N ARG A 200 3.97 -21.16 27.11
CA ARG A 200 5.15 -21.90 27.60
C ARG A 200 5.13 -22.05 29.12
N GLN A 201 4.84 -20.98 29.85
CA GLN A 201 4.78 -21.02 31.32
C GLN A 201 3.68 -21.95 31.83
N LYS A 202 2.47 -21.87 31.25
CA LYS A 202 1.32 -22.67 31.68
C LYS A 202 1.50 -24.16 31.41
N TRP A 203 2.06 -24.51 30.27
CA TRP A 203 2.19 -25.91 29.84
C TRP A 203 3.56 -26.52 30.11
N LYS A 204 4.47 -25.78 30.76
CA LYS A 204 5.85 -26.18 31.05
C LYS A 204 6.55 -26.79 29.83
N LEU A 205 6.26 -26.22 28.66
CA LEU A 205 6.96 -26.54 27.44
C LEU A 205 8.28 -25.77 27.47
N ASP A 206 9.17 -26.19 28.37
CA ASP A 206 10.57 -25.81 28.32
C ASP A 206 11.32 -26.81 27.42
N SER A 207 12.21 -26.25 26.61
CA SER A 207 13.18 -26.97 25.78
C SER A 207 14.26 -27.59 26.66
#